data_AF-A0A0N1MXT8-F1
#
_entry.id   AF-A0A0N1MXT8-F1
#
_cell.length_a   1.000
_cell.length_b   1.000
_cell.length_c   1.000
_cell.angle_alpha   90.00
_cell.angle_beta   90.00
_cell.angle_gamma   90.00
#
_symmetry.space_group_name_H-M   'P 1'
#
loop_
_entity.id
_entity.type
_entity.pdbx_description
1 polymer ?
#
loop_
_entity_poly.entity_id
_entity_poly.type
_entity_poly.pdbx_seq_one_letter_code
_entity_poly.pdbx_strand_id
1 'polypeptide(L)' 'MAKSLDAEMAAIEAEERKLVERRQAHQARVRETAIGSVEKAGLLKVPLDRLERIMAAVKRLGVDEVEKRLLEGVRAAS' A
#
# COMPACT_ATOMS: atom_id res chain seq x y z
N MET A 1 -42.62 -15.02 -12.95
CA MET A 1 -41.88 -14.74 -11.71
C MET A 1 -40.46 -15.28 -11.73
N ALA A 2 -40.21 -16.56 -12.09
CA ALA A 2 -38.84 -17.11 -12.22
C ALA A 2 -37.87 -16.24 -13.04
N LYS A 3 -38.27 -15.80 -14.26
CA LYS A 3 -37.46 -14.91 -15.10
C LYS A 3 -37.08 -13.55 -14.47
N SER A 4 -37.85 -13.07 -13.49
CA SER A 4 -37.55 -11.81 -12.78
C SER A 4 -36.52 -12.02 -11.67
N LEU A 5 -36.57 -13.17 -11.00
CA LEU A 5 -35.60 -13.53 -9.95
C LEU A 5 -34.24 -13.89 -10.57
N ASP A 6 -34.23 -14.59 -11.71
CA ASP A 6 -32.99 -14.88 -12.44
C ASP A 6 -32.30 -13.60 -12.93
N ALA A 7 -33.09 -12.62 -13.39
CA ALA A 7 -32.57 -11.32 -13.81
C ALA A 7 -32.01 -10.51 -12.63
N GLU A 8 -32.66 -10.59 -11.47
CA GLU A 8 -32.20 -9.95 -10.23
C GLU A 8 -30.87 -10.57 -9.76
N MET A 9 -30.76 -11.90 -9.75
CA MET A 9 -29.51 -12.58 -9.43
C MET A 9 -28.37 -12.21 -10.40
N ALA A 10 -28.64 -12.17 -11.70
CA ALA A 10 -27.65 -11.77 -12.69
C ALA A 10 -27.18 -10.31 -12.51
N ALA A 11 -28.09 -9.41 -12.12
CA ALA A 11 -27.74 -8.02 -11.81
C ALA A 11 -26.84 -7.93 -10.57
N ILE A 12 -27.18 -8.66 -9.50
CA ILE A 12 -26.36 -8.75 -8.27
C ILE A 12 -24.96 -9.28 -8.59
N GLU A 13 -24.85 -10.38 -9.34
CA GLU A 13 -23.54 -10.94 -9.72
C GLU A 13 -22.71 -9.95 -10.55
N ALA A 14 -23.34 -9.21 -11.47
CA ALA A 14 -22.65 -8.20 -12.26
C ALA A 14 -22.15 -7.02 -11.40
N GLU A 15 -22.94 -6.61 -10.40
CA GLU A 15 -22.53 -5.58 -9.44
C GLU A 15 -21.41 -6.08 -8.52
N GLU A 16 -21.46 -7.31 -8.05
CA GLU A 16 -20.41 -7.92 -7.25
C GLU A 16 -19.08 -7.96 -7.99
N ARG A 17 -19.09 -8.34 -9.28
CA ARG A 17 -17.89 -8.31 -10.15
C ARG A 17 -17.32 -6.89 -10.26
N LYS A 18 -18.17 -5.90 -10.55
CA LYS A 18 -17.76 -4.49 -10.61
C LYS A 18 -17.18 -4.00 -9.28
N LEU A 19 -17.76 -4.42 -8.15
CA LEU A 19 -17.25 -4.08 -6.82
C LEU A 19 -15.89 -4.71 -6.55
N VAL A 20 -15.66 -5.96 -6.97
CA VAL A 20 -14.34 -6.62 -6.88
C VAL A 20 -13.30 -5.84 -7.68
N GLU A 21 -13.60 -5.51 -8.94
CA GLU A 21 -12.69 -4.74 -9.81
C GLU A 21 -12.35 -3.38 -9.21
N ARG A 22 -13.36 -2.65 -8.71
CA ARG A 22 -13.16 -1.35 -8.05
C ARG A 22 -12.29 -1.47 -6.80
N ARG A 23 -12.45 -2.53 -6.00
CA ARG A 23 -11.60 -2.78 -4.82
C ARG A 23 -10.14 -3.04 -5.22
N GLN A 24 -9.91 -3.84 -6.26
CA GLN A 24 -8.57 -4.10 -6.78
C GLN A 24 -7.91 -2.82 -7.30
N ALA A 25 -8.64 -2.02 -8.09
CA ALA A 25 -8.15 -0.74 -8.59
C ALA A 25 -7.80 0.24 -7.45
N HIS A 26 -8.62 0.27 -6.40
CA HIS A 26 -8.34 1.08 -5.21
C HIS A 26 -7.07 0.61 -4.49
N GLN A 27 -6.89 -0.69 -4.28
CA GLN A 27 -5.67 -1.24 -3.66
C GLN A 27 -4.42 -0.93 -4.49
N ALA A 28 -4.50 -1.02 -5.82
CA ALA A 28 -3.40 -0.65 -6.71
C ALA A 28 -3.03 0.83 -6.55
N ARG A 29 -4.01 1.73 -6.53
CA ARG A 29 -3.78 3.17 -6.30
C ARG A 29 -3.19 3.48 -4.94
N VAL A 30 -3.62 2.81 -3.87
CA VAL A 30 -3.05 2.97 -2.53
C VAL A 30 -1.57 2.57 -2.55
N ARG A 31 -1.24 1.45 -3.19
CA ARG A 31 0.14 0.98 -3.32
C ARG A 31 0.99 1.96 -4.13
N GLU A 32 0.49 2.44 -5.27
CA GLU A 32 1.18 3.43 -6.11
C GLU A 32 1.42 4.73 -5.34
N THR A 33 0.43 5.21 -4.60
CA THR A 33 0.57 6.41 -3.75
C THR A 33 1.65 6.22 -2.68
N ALA A 34 1.70 5.05 -2.03
CA ALA A 34 2.74 4.74 -1.05
C ALA A 34 4.14 4.70 -1.68
N ILE A 35 4.29 4.08 -2.86
CA ILE A 35 5.55 4.07 -3.61
C ILE A 35 5.96 5.50 -3.97
N GLY A 36 5.03 6.33 -4.42
CA GLY A 36 5.29 7.74 -4.73
C GLY A 36 5.81 8.53 -3.52
N SER A 37 5.32 8.27 -2.32
CA SER A 37 5.86 8.87 -1.08
C SER A 37 7.30 8.42 -0.80
N VAL A 38 7.60 7.14 -0.98
CA VAL A 38 8.96 6.58 -0.83
C VAL A 38 9.93 7.18 -1.84
N GLU A 39 9.49 7.37 -3.08
CA GLU A 39 10.29 7.99 -4.15
C GLU A 39 10.57 9.47 -3.87
N LYS A 40 9.54 10.23 -3.46
CA LYS A 40 9.67 11.65 -3.09
C LYS A 40 10.62 11.84 -1.89
N ALA A 41 10.61 10.92 -0.94
CA ALA A 41 11.58 10.90 0.16
C ALA A 41 13.01 10.57 -0.28
N GLY A 42 13.23 10.19 -1.55
CA GLY A 42 14.54 9.92 -2.13
C GLY A 42 15.07 8.51 -1.89
N LEU A 43 14.29 7.62 -1.25
CA LEU A 43 14.74 6.25 -0.95
C LEU A 43 14.94 5.41 -2.21
N LEU A 44 14.23 5.70 -3.31
CA LEU A 44 14.46 5.02 -4.60
C LEU A 44 15.63 5.60 -5.40
N LYS A 45 16.27 6.67 -4.92
CA LYS A 45 17.40 7.34 -5.59
C LYS A 45 18.76 6.96 -5.00
N VAL A 46 18.78 6.26 -3.87
CA VAL A 46 20.03 5.81 -3.25
C VAL A 46 20.57 4.57 -3.97
N PRO A 47 21.90 4.31 -3.92
CA PRO A 47 22.47 3.08 -4.43
C PRO A 47 21.78 1.83 -3.85
N LEU A 48 21.59 0.81 -4.68
CA LEU A 48 20.83 -0.39 -4.33
C LEU A 48 21.39 -1.10 -3.08
N ASP A 49 22.72 -1.22 -2.98
CA ASP A 49 23.39 -1.83 -1.82
C ASP A 49 23.07 -1.08 -0.52
N ARG A 50 22.97 0.25 -0.58
CA ARG A 50 22.59 1.08 0.56
C ARG A 50 21.12 0.87 0.90
N LEU A 51 20.24 0.81 -0.09
CA LEU A 51 18.82 0.54 0.13
C LEU A 51 18.62 -0.84 0.77
N GLU A 52 19.28 -1.88 0.27
CA GLU A 52 19.21 -3.23 0.82
C GLU A 52 19.67 -3.29 2.28
N ARG A 53 20.77 -2.62 2.63
CA ARG A 53 21.22 -2.52 4.03
C ARG A 53 20.19 -1.83 4.93
N ILE A 54 19.57 -0.75 4.45
CA ILE A 54 18.50 -0.06 5.19
C ILE A 54 17.29 -0.99 5.37
N MET A 55 16.84 -1.65 4.30
CA MET A 55 15.70 -2.58 4.36
C MET A 55 15.99 -3.79 5.26
N ALA A 56 17.23 -4.29 5.28
CA ALA A 56 17.64 -5.35 6.21
C ALA A 56 17.59 -4.88 7.67
N ALA A 57 18.01 -3.64 7.94
CA ALA A 57 17.88 -3.05 9.27
C ALA A 57 16.41 -2.89 9.69
N VAL A 58 15.54 -2.44 8.78
CA VAL A 58 14.08 -2.35 9.02
C VAL A 58 13.50 -3.73 9.31
N LYS A 59 13.84 -4.75 8.51
CA LYS A 59 13.36 -6.13 8.73
C LYS A 59 13.81 -6.69 10.07
N ARG A 60 15.04 -6.38 10.51
CA ARG A 60 15.60 -6.86 11.78
C ARG A 60 14.97 -6.18 13.00
N LEU A 61 14.68 -4.88 12.90
CA LEU A 61 14.20 -4.08 14.02
C LEU A 61 12.67 -4.03 14.13
N GLY A 62 11.96 -4.17 13.00
CA GLY A 62 10.52 -3.90 12.91
C GLY A 62 10.25 -2.44 12.57
N VAL A 63 9.14 -2.18 11.86
CA VAL A 63 8.79 -0.84 11.36
C VAL A 63 8.52 0.13 12.50
N ASP A 64 7.78 -0.28 13.53
CA ASP A 64 7.42 0.58 14.67
C ASP A 64 8.66 1.07 15.43
N GLU A 65 9.65 0.20 15.64
CA GLU A 65 10.90 0.56 16.31
C GLU A 65 11.76 1.49 15.45
N VAL A 66 11.78 1.28 14.13
CA VAL A 66 12.46 2.20 13.21
C VAL A 66 11.79 3.57 13.20
N GLU A 67 10.46 3.62 13.14
CA GLU A 67 9.69 4.86 13.18
C GLU A 67 9.99 5.65 14.46
N LYS A 68 9.92 4.98 15.62
CA LYS A 68 10.26 5.59 16.91
C LYS A 68 11.64 6.23 16.88
N ARG A 69 12.68 5.49 16.46
CA ARG A 69 14.07 6.00 16.41
C ARG A 69 14.23 7.18 15.45
N LEU A 70 13.56 7.14 14.30
CA LEU A 70 13.61 8.24 13.32
C LEU A 70 12.95 9.50 13.89
N LEU A 71 11.77 9.38 14.49
CA LEU A 71 11.04 10.52 15.05
C LEU A 71 11.72 11.12 16.30
N GLU A 72 12.29 10.27 17.16
CA GLU A 72 13.08 10.72 18.32
C GLU A 72 14.37 11.41 17.87
N GLY A 73 15.07 10.86 16.87
CA GLY A 73 16.28 11.46 16.31
C GLY A 73 16.04 12.81 15.63
N VAL A 74 14.92 12.97 14.91
CA VAL A 74 14.54 14.26 14.30
C VAL A 74 14.26 15.33 15.36
N ARG A 75 13.59 14.98 16.45
CA ARG A 75 13.33 15.90 17.57
C ARG A 75 14.60 16.34 18.29
N ALA A 76 15.59 15.45 18.39
CA ALA A 76 16.89 15.78 18.99
C ALA A 76 17.76 16.69 18.10
N ALA A 77 17.47 16.77 16.80
CA ALA A 77 18.20 17.57 15.83
C ALA A 77 17.53 18.92 15.50
N SER A 78 16.37 19.20 16.10
CA SER A 78 15.58 20.44 15.94
C SER A 78 15.77 21.38 17.13
#